data_AF-A0A4Q3WXV7-F1
#
_entry.id   AF-A0A4Q3WXV7-F1
#
_cell.length_a   1.000
_cell.length_b   1.000
_cell.length_c   1.000
_cell.angle_alpha   90.00
_cell.angle_beta   90.00
_cell.angle_gamma   90.00
#
_symmetry.space_group_name_H-M   'P 1'
#
loop_
_entity.id
_entity.type
_entity.pdbx_description
1 polymer ?
#
loop_
_entity_poly.entity_id
_entity_poly.type
_entity_poly.pdbx_seq_one_letter_code
_entity_poly.pdbx_strand_id
1 'polypeptide(L)'
;RMSLEQFRPYVLMMNARARACIALEDKNYDRALELIDGGIGSIRDFFAEIERDDLADSCREIQFLEEWSERIENNRPLTAADRLRRELTQAVEHEDYERAAQIRDQIRELAI
;
A
#
# COMPACT_ATOMS: atom_id res chain seq x y z
N ARG A 1 -5.85 35.22 3.88
CA ARG A 1 -5.47 34.21 2.86
C ARG A 1 -4.86 32.94 3.47
N MET A 2 -4.32 32.95 4.71
CA MET A 2 -3.68 31.79 5.37
C MET A 2 -4.60 30.84 6.18
N SER A 3 -5.93 30.91 6.06
CA SER A 3 -6.82 30.10 6.92
C SER A 3 -7.23 28.74 6.33
N LEU A 4 -7.04 28.52 5.03
CA LEU A 4 -7.47 27.30 4.34
C LEU A 4 -6.34 26.32 4.02
N GLU A 5 -5.08 26.79 3.98
CA GLU A 5 -3.92 25.96 3.63
C GLU A 5 -3.65 24.87 4.66
N GLN A 6 -3.94 25.15 5.94
CA GLN A 6 -3.86 24.16 7.02
C GLN A 6 -4.80 22.95 6.83
N PHE A 7 -5.84 23.06 5.99
CA PHE A 7 -6.77 21.98 5.70
C PHE A 7 -6.42 21.22 4.41
N ARG A 8 -5.41 21.67 3.65
CA ARG A 8 -5.01 21.02 2.39
C ARG A 8 -4.59 19.56 2.59
N PRO A 9 -3.78 19.19 3.61
CA PRO A 9 -3.46 17.78 3.89
C PRO A 9 -4.71 16.92 4.11
N TYR A 10 -5.68 17.44 4.86
CA TYR A 10 -6.93 16.75 5.14
C TYR A 10 -7.75 16.49 3.87
N VAL A 11 -7.87 17.49 3.00
CA VAL A 11 -8.60 17.35 1.72
C VAL A 11 -7.91 16.35 0.78
N LEU A 12 -6.58 16.40 0.70
CA LEU A 12 -5.79 15.46 -0.10
C LEU A 12 -5.97 14.02 0.41
N MET A 13 -5.90 13.82 1.72
CA MET A 13 -6.15 12.52 2.34
C MET A 13 -7.57 12.02 2.07
N MET A 14 -8.58 12.88 2.24
CA MET A 14 -9.97 12.51 1.97
C MET A 14 -10.19 12.14 0.50
N ASN A 15 -9.54 12.85 -0.43
CA ASN A 15 -9.59 12.52 -1.85
C ASN A 15 -8.97 11.14 -2.15
N ALA A 16 -7.75 10.89 -1.64
CA ALA A 16 -7.07 9.62 -1.78
C ALA A 16 -7.92 8.48 -1.21
N ARG A 17 -8.47 8.68 -0.01
CA ARG A 17 -9.37 7.71 0.64
C ARG A 17 -10.61 7.41 -0.19
N ALA A 18 -11.30 8.42 -0.69
CA ALA A 18 -12.50 8.23 -1.50
C ALA A 18 -12.20 7.41 -2.77
N ARG A 19 -11.11 7.73 -3.46
CA ARG A 19 -10.70 7.01 -4.67
C ARG A 19 -10.28 5.57 -4.37
N ALA A 20 -9.53 5.36 -3.28
CA ALA A 20 -9.13 4.03 -2.85
C ALA A 20 -10.34 3.18 -2.43
N CYS A 21 -11.34 3.77 -1.76
CA CYS A 21 -12.60 3.08 -1.44
C CYS A 21 -13.30 2.56 -2.71
N ILE A 22 -13.39 3.37 -3.77
CA ILE A 22 -13.97 2.93 -5.05
C ILE A 22 -13.19 1.74 -5.63
N ALA A 23 -11.85 1.82 -5.62
CA ALA A 23 -11.02 0.70 -6.10
C ALA A 23 -11.19 -0.57 -5.25
N LEU A 24 -11.37 -0.44 -3.93
CA LEU A 24 -11.62 -1.56 -3.02
C LEU A 24 -12.99 -2.21 -3.25
N GLU A 25 -14.02 -1.43 -3.60
CA GLU A 25 -15.33 -1.97 -4.00
C GLU A 25 -15.21 -2.89 -5.22
N ASP A 26 -14.34 -2.52 -6.17
CA ASP A 26 -13.99 -3.32 -7.35
C ASP A 26 -12.97 -4.43 -7.06
N LYS A 27 -12.59 -4.65 -5.78
CA LYS A 27 -11.54 -5.60 -5.34
C LYS A 27 -10.18 -5.36 -5.99
N ASN A 28 -9.93 -4.15 -6.49
CA ASN A 28 -8.66 -3.76 -7.06
C ASN A 28 -7.76 -3.19 -5.97
N TYR A 29 -7.20 -4.09 -5.16
CA TYR A 29 -6.39 -3.76 -3.99
C TYR A 29 -5.09 -3.03 -4.38
N ASP A 30 -4.43 -3.46 -5.46
CA ASP A 30 -3.21 -2.81 -5.95
C ASP A 30 -3.50 -1.36 -6.34
N ARG A 31 -4.59 -1.13 -7.07
CA ARG A 31 -4.99 0.23 -7.42
C ARG A 31 -5.35 1.07 -6.20
N ALA A 32 -5.99 0.48 -5.20
CA ALA A 32 -6.29 1.18 -3.95
C ALA A 32 -5.01 1.64 -3.23
N LEU A 33 -3.99 0.78 -3.17
CA LEU A 33 -2.69 1.09 -2.56
C LEU A 33 -1.95 2.18 -3.33
N GLU A 34 -1.89 2.11 -4.66
CA GLU A 34 -1.31 3.16 -5.50
C GLU A 34 -1.97 4.54 -5.27
N LEU A 35 -3.30 4.55 -5.09
CA LEU A 35 -4.04 5.78 -4.84
C LEU A 35 -3.75 6.36 -3.45
N ILE A 36 -3.51 5.50 -2.46
CA ILE A 36 -3.10 5.90 -1.12
C ILE A 36 -1.68 6.47 -1.15
N ASP A 37 -0.74 5.77 -1.78
CA ASP A 37 0.66 6.20 -1.91
C ASP A 37 0.77 7.53 -2.67
N GLY A 38 0.01 7.70 -3.75
CA GLY A 38 -0.08 8.97 -4.47
C GLY A 38 -0.68 10.10 -3.62
N GLY A 39 -1.62 9.77 -2.72
CA GLY A 39 -2.15 10.70 -1.73
C GLY A 39 -1.11 11.15 -0.71
N ILE A 40 -0.33 10.22 -0.17
CA ILE A 40 0.79 10.50 0.74
C ILE A 40 1.82 11.39 0.03
N GLY A 41 2.20 11.04 -1.20
CA GLY A 41 3.12 11.84 -2.03
C GLY A 41 2.62 13.27 -2.21
N SER A 42 1.34 13.45 -2.55
CA SER A 42 0.74 14.78 -2.72
C SER A 42 0.77 15.62 -1.44
N ILE A 43 0.63 14.99 -0.27
CA ILE A 43 0.72 15.69 1.03
C ILE A 43 2.17 16.06 1.34
N ARG A 44 3.13 15.16 1.07
CA ARG A 44 4.57 15.45 1.23
C ARG A 44 5.02 16.57 0.30
N ASP A 45 4.59 16.55 -0.96
CA ASP A 45 4.86 17.60 -1.94
C ASP A 45 4.31 18.96 -1.48
N PHE A 46 3.11 18.98 -0.88
CA PHE A 46 2.57 20.21 -0.30
C PHE A 46 3.47 20.78 0.81
N PHE A 47 3.99 19.93 1.71
CA PHE A 47 4.90 20.39 2.76
C PHE A 47 6.23 20.88 2.21
N ALA A 48 6.76 20.23 1.16
CA ALA A 48 7.93 20.69 0.44
C ALA A 48 7.71 22.04 -0.25
N GLU A 49 6.54 22.25 -0.88
CA GLU A 49 6.15 23.52 -1.52
C GLU A 49 6.17 24.72 -0.55
N ILE A 50 5.88 24.48 0.73
CA ILE A 50 5.88 25.52 1.77
C ILE A 50 7.17 25.54 2.62
N GLU A 51 8.22 24.82 2.19
CA GLU A 51 9.52 24.68 2.88
C GLU A 51 9.38 24.17 4.33
N ARG A 52 8.43 23.27 4.57
CA ARG A 52 8.12 22.67 5.88
C ARG A 52 8.07 21.15 5.84
N ASP A 53 9.06 20.52 5.21
CA ASP A 53 9.20 19.06 5.16
C ASP A 53 9.19 18.42 6.56
N ASP A 54 9.66 19.14 7.59
CA ASP A 54 9.64 18.72 8.99
C ASP A 54 8.23 18.38 9.50
N LEU A 55 7.20 19.00 8.94
CA LEU A 55 5.82 18.75 9.32
C LEU A 55 5.24 17.49 8.68
N ALA A 56 5.81 17.01 7.57
CA ALA A 56 5.30 15.84 6.87
C ALA A 56 5.44 14.57 7.74
N ASP A 57 6.54 14.42 8.48
CA ASP A 57 6.80 13.25 9.31
C ASP A 57 5.88 13.14 10.54
N SER A 58 5.30 14.26 10.97
CA SER A 58 4.34 14.33 12.08
C SER A 58 2.89 14.55 11.61
N CYS A 59 2.64 14.50 10.29
CA CYS A 59 1.33 14.73 9.72
C CYS A 59 0.42 13.53 9.98
N ARG A 60 -0.67 13.77 10.73
CA ARG A 60 -1.66 12.74 11.08
C ARG A 60 -2.34 12.14 9.86
N GLU A 61 -2.52 12.93 8.80
CA GLU A 61 -3.13 12.47 7.56
C GLU A 61 -2.23 11.47 6.82
N ILE A 62 -0.91 11.67 6.82
CA ILE A 62 0.05 10.71 6.28
C ILE A 62 0.04 9.43 7.12
N GLN A 63 0.16 9.55 8.44
CA GLN A 63 0.12 8.40 9.36
C GLN A 63 -1.13 7.55 9.18
N PHE A 64 -2.30 8.20 9.05
CA PHE A 64 -3.56 7.50 8.79
C PHE A 64 -3.53 6.72 7.47
N LEU A 65 -3.00 7.32 6.40
CA LEU A 65 -2.91 6.67 5.09
C LEU A 65 -1.93 5.48 5.11
N GLU A 66 -0.80 5.60 5.80
CA GLU A 66 0.19 4.53 5.98
C GLU A 66 -0.37 3.36 6.79
N GLU A 67 -1.02 3.64 7.92
CA GLU A 67 -1.69 2.60 8.71
C GLU A 67 -2.83 1.92 7.92
N TRP A 68 -3.54 2.68 7.10
CA TRP A 68 -4.64 2.15 6.31
C TRP A 68 -4.14 1.30 5.13
N SER A 69 -3.06 1.69 4.45
CA SER A 69 -2.45 0.87 3.39
C SER A 69 -1.95 -0.46 3.96
N GLU A 70 -1.29 -0.45 5.11
CA GLU A 70 -0.86 -1.68 5.79
C GLU A 70 -2.05 -2.60 6.12
N ARG A 71 -3.17 -2.04 6.59
CA ARG A 71 -4.38 -2.82 6.84
C ARG A 71 -4.98 -3.39 5.56
N ILE A 72 -4.96 -2.66 4.46
CA ILE A 72 -5.44 -3.16 3.16
C ILE A 72 -4.54 -4.30 2.68
N GLU A 73 -3.22 -4.11 2.75
CA GLU A 73 -2.22 -5.11 2.39
C GLU A 73 -2.41 -6.41 3.18
N ASN A 74 -2.61 -6.30 4.50
CA ASN A 74 -2.79 -7.45 5.37
C ASN A 74 -4.15 -8.17 5.19
N ASN A 75 -5.18 -7.46 4.71
CA ASN A 75 -6.53 -8.02 4.53
C ASN A 75 -6.84 -8.41 3.09
N ARG A 76 -6.01 -8.04 2.10
CA ARG A 76 -6.27 -8.42 0.71
C ARG A 76 -6.19 -9.94 0.57
N PRO A 77 -7.08 -10.56 -0.22
CA PRO A 77 -7.02 -11.99 -0.48
C PRO A 77 -5.66 -12.34 -1.09
N LEU A 78 -4.99 -13.34 -0.52
CA LEU A 78 -3.69 -13.81 -0.98
C LEU A 78 -3.75 -14.06 -2.49
N THR A 79 -2.89 -13.36 -3.22
CA THR A 79 -2.67 -13.59 -4.64
C THR A 79 -2.17 -15.02 -4.84
N ALA A 80 -2.27 -15.55 -6.07
CA ALA A 80 -1.69 -16.87 -6.37
C ALA A 80 -0.20 -16.91 -5.99
N ALA A 81 0.54 -15.82 -6.21
CA ALA A 81 1.93 -15.68 -5.81
C ALA A 81 2.12 -15.71 -4.29
N ASP A 82 1.26 -15.04 -3.51
CA ASP A 82 1.35 -15.07 -2.04
C ASP A 82 1.02 -16.44 -1.45
N ARG A 83 0.06 -17.15 -2.06
CA ARG A 83 -0.23 -18.55 -1.69
C ARG A 83 0.97 -19.44 -1.95
N LEU A 84 1.55 -19.35 -3.15
CA LEU A 84 2.75 -20.10 -3.51
C LEU A 84 3.93 -19.75 -2.60
N ARG A 85 4.12 -18.47 -2.23
CA ARG A 85 5.17 -18.09 -1.26
C ARG A 85 4.96 -18.74 0.11
N ARG A 86 3.72 -18.82 0.60
CA ARG A 86 3.42 -19.54 1.85
C ARG A 86 3.65 -21.04 1.72
N GLU A 87 3.23 -21.65 0.61
CA GLU A 87 3.49 -23.07 0.34
C GLU A 87 5.00 -23.35 0.23
N LEU A 88 5.77 -22.42 -0.35
CA LEU A 88 7.23 -22.50 -0.40
C LEU A 88 7.83 -22.51 1.00
N THR A 89 7.42 -21.57 1.86
CA THR A 89 7.87 -21.53 3.26
C THR A 89 7.58 -22.85 3.97
N GLN A 90 6.35 -23.37 3.82
CA GLN A 90 5.98 -24.66 4.42
C GLN A 90 6.81 -25.82 3.86
N ALA A 91 7.04 -25.89 2.55
CA ALA A 91 7.85 -26.94 1.94
C ALA A 91 9.29 -26.91 2.46
N VAL A 92 9.87 -25.71 2.63
CA VAL A 92 11.21 -25.55 3.22
C VAL A 92 11.24 -25.97 4.69
N GLU A 93 10.21 -25.60 5.48
CA GLU A 93 10.09 -26.00 6.89
C GLU A 93 9.95 -27.52 7.08
N HIS A 94 9.33 -28.21 6.13
CA HIS A 94 9.17 -29.67 6.14
C HIS A 94 10.31 -30.40 5.41
N GLU A 95 11.37 -29.68 5.00
CA GLU A 95 12.51 -30.22 4.24
C GLU A 95 12.13 -30.88 2.91
N ASP A 96 10.96 -30.55 2.36
CA ASP A 96 10.51 -30.98 1.03
C ASP A 96 11.11 -30.05 -0.05
N TYR A 97 12.41 -30.23 -0.27
CA TYR A 97 13.18 -29.39 -1.18
C TYR A 97 12.77 -29.55 -2.66
N GLU A 98 12.21 -30.71 -3.04
CA GLU A 98 11.68 -30.93 -4.39
C GLU A 98 10.43 -30.09 -4.62
N ARG A 99 9.48 -30.13 -3.67
CA ARG A 99 8.28 -29.29 -3.72
C ARG A 99 8.63 -27.80 -3.66
N ALA A 100 9.58 -27.40 -2.83
CA ALA A 100 10.08 -26.03 -2.75
C ALA A 100 10.66 -25.54 -4.09
N ALA A 101 11.43 -26.39 -4.79
CA ALA A 101 11.98 -26.06 -6.11
C ALA A 101 10.88 -25.83 -7.15
N GLN A 102 9.88 -26.71 -7.21
CA GLN A 102 8.73 -26.58 -8.13
C GLN A 102 7.95 -25.28 -7.87
N ILE A 103 7.65 -24.97 -6.60
CA ILE A 103 6.90 -23.77 -6.22
C ILE A 103 7.70 -22.50 -6.57
N ARG A 104 9.02 -22.50 -6.37
CA ARG A 104 9.88 -21.37 -6.76
C ARG A 104 9.82 -21.12 -8.26
N ASP A 105 9.79 -22.17 -9.07
CA ASP A 105 9.71 -22.05 -10.52
C ASP A 105 8.34 -21.52 -10.95
N GLN A 106 7.24 -21.98 -10.32
CA GLN A 106 5.89 -21.42 -10.53
C GLN A 106 5.78 -19.94 -10.15
N ILE A 107 6.42 -19.50 -9.05
CA ILE A 107 6.47 -18.08 -8.66
C ILE A 107 7.20 -17.26 -9.72
N ARG A 108 8.29 -17.79 -10.30
CA ARG A 108 9.03 -17.11 -11.38
C ARG A 108 8.18 -16.96 -12.64
N GLU A 109 7.42 -17.98 -13.02
CA GLU A 109 6.54 -17.92 -14.20
C GLU A 109 5.41 -16.89 -14.04
N LEU A 110 4.90 -16.69 -12.82
CA LEU A 110 3.86 -15.69 -12.52
C LEU A 110 4.38 -14.25 -12.47
N ALA A 111 5.71 -14.05 -12.38
CA ALA A 111 6.34 -12.73 -12.29
C ALA A 111 6.75 -12.16 -13.66
N ILE A 112 6.46 -12.88 -14.76
CA ILE A 112 6.73 -12.53 -16.16
C ILE A 112 5.43 -12.08 -16.83
#